data_AF-A0A1I6I5B6-F1
#
_entry.id   AF-A0A1I6I5B6-F1
#
_cell.length_a   1.000
_cell.length_b   1.000
_cell.length_c   1.000
_cell.angle_alpha   90.00
_cell.angle_beta   90.00
_cell.angle_gamma   90.00
#
_symmetry.space_group_name_H-M   'P 1'
#
loop_
_entity.id
_entity.type
_entity.pdbx_description
1 polymer ?
#
loop_
_entity_poly.entity_id
_entity_poly.type
_entity_poly.pdbx_seq_one_letter_code
_entity_poly.pdbx_strand_id
1 'polypeptide(L)'
;MPKDVILDTNVFVASGFNPHSASAKVVRQVREGKLQMIWDRHTRGEIEHILGKIPGLSRRDSRALFQKSGRFRGRTHPSRFRYVPDPADRKFAALADASGATLISNDDDLLRGRKRARAPIMTPREFQRKRSKG
;
A
#
# COMPACT_ATOMS: atom_id res chain seq x y z
N MET A 1 -4.38 4.24 -16.21
CA MET A 1 -3.44 4.12 -15.06
C MET A 1 -4.18 3.53 -13.87
N PRO A 2 -3.53 2.71 -13.01
CA PRO A 2 -4.20 2.13 -11.85
C PRO A 2 -4.70 3.24 -10.92
N LYS A 3 -6.01 3.25 -10.65
CA LYS A 3 -6.63 4.15 -9.66
C LYS A 3 -6.61 3.53 -8.27
N ASP A 4 -6.65 2.19 -8.22
CA ASP A 4 -6.68 1.40 -6.99
C ASP A 4 -5.27 0.96 -6.61
N VAL A 5 -4.88 1.33 -5.39
CA VAL A 5 -3.56 1.06 -4.83
C VAL A 5 -3.67 0.43 -3.45
N ILE A 6 -2.77 -0.48 -3.11
CA ILE A 6 -2.54 -0.91 -1.74
C ILE A 6 -1.22 -0.30 -1.32
N LEU A 7 -1.22 0.38 -0.19
CA LEU A 7 0.00 0.96 0.37
C LEU A 7 0.50 0.05 1.48
N ASP A 8 1.73 -0.42 1.33
CA ASP A 8 2.47 -1.04 2.41
C ASP A 8 2.73 -0.01 3.52
N THR A 9 2.79 -0.50 4.76
CA THR A 9 3.25 0.23 5.95
C THR A 9 4.52 1.04 5.70
N ASN A 10 5.52 0.47 5.01
CA ASN A 10 6.80 1.17 4.78
C ASN A 10 6.64 2.46 3.96
N VAL A 11 5.59 2.58 3.13
CA VAL A 11 5.32 3.76 2.32
C VAL A 11 4.89 4.90 3.25
N PHE A 12 4.11 4.59 4.27
CA PHE A 12 3.72 5.56 5.29
C PHE A 12 4.92 6.00 6.13
N VAL A 13 5.74 5.05 6.59
CA VAL A 13 6.97 5.34 7.33
C VAL A 13 7.88 6.28 6.52
N ALA A 14 8.19 5.92 5.27
CA ALA A 14 9.02 6.74 4.38
C ALA A 14 8.40 8.11 4.10
N SER A 15 7.07 8.21 4.01
CA SER A 15 6.37 9.49 3.83
C SER A 15 6.48 10.43 5.04
N GLY A 16 6.68 9.86 6.24
CA GLY A 16 6.89 10.61 7.48
C GLY A 16 8.28 11.24 7.55
N PHE A 17 9.30 10.52 7.08
CA PHE A 17 10.69 10.99 7.08
C PHE A 17 10.97 12.09 6.05
N ASN A 18 10.41 11.99 4.84
CA ASN A 18 10.62 12.99 3.79
C ASN A 18 9.30 13.36 3.07
N PRO A 19 8.75 14.56 3.30
CA PRO A 19 7.47 15.00 2.71
C PRO A 19 7.53 15.23 1.20
N HIS A 20 8.72 15.32 0.60
CA HIS A 20 8.92 15.47 -0.85
C HIS A 20 9.21 14.15 -1.56
N SER A 21 9.31 13.04 -0.81
CA SER A 21 9.57 11.71 -1.35
C SER A 21 8.46 11.20 -2.28
N ALA A 22 8.79 10.22 -3.12
CA ALA A 22 7.79 9.54 -3.94
C ALA A 22 6.70 8.87 -3.09
N SER A 23 7.05 8.31 -1.92
CA SER A 23 6.11 7.77 -0.94
C SER A 23 5.13 8.82 -0.45
N ALA A 24 5.63 10.00 -0.03
CA ALA A 24 4.78 11.10 0.40
C ALA A 24 3.84 11.60 -0.69
N LYS A 25 4.29 11.63 -1.96
CA LYS A 25 3.44 11.96 -3.10
C LYS A 25 2.31 10.95 -3.31
N VAL A 26 2.58 9.64 -3.17
CA VAL A 26 1.53 8.59 -3.26
C VAL A 26 0.52 8.74 -2.13
N VAL A 27 0.98 8.86 -0.88
CA VAL A 27 0.10 9.03 0.29
C VAL A 27 -0.77 10.29 0.15
N ARG A 28 -0.20 11.39 -0.32
CA ARG A 28 -0.95 12.63 -0.58
C ARG A 28 -2.02 12.43 -1.66
N GLN A 29 -1.70 11.75 -2.76
CA GLN A 29 -2.67 11.45 -3.83
C GLN A 29 -3.84 10.60 -3.32
N VAL A 30 -3.61 9.66 -2.40
CA VAL A 30 -4.69 8.91 -1.74
C VAL A 30 -5.57 9.84 -0.92
N ARG A 31 -4.96 10.68 -0.07
CA ARG A 31 -5.71 11.63 0.78
C ARG A 31 -6.53 12.63 -0.03
N GLU A 32 -6.01 13.07 -1.17
CA GLU A 32 -6.68 13.98 -2.11
C GLU A 32 -7.74 13.28 -2.98
N GLY A 33 -7.96 11.96 -2.83
CA GLY A 33 -8.91 11.18 -3.63
C GLY A 33 -8.48 10.94 -5.09
N LYS A 34 -7.23 11.30 -5.44
CA LYS A 34 -6.64 11.04 -6.77
C LYS A 34 -6.23 9.59 -6.97
N LEU A 35 -6.13 8.84 -5.88
CA LEU A 35 -5.96 7.40 -5.81
C LEU A 35 -6.94 6.86 -4.78
N GLN A 36 -7.50 5.70 -5.05
CA GLN A 36 -8.30 4.97 -4.10
C GLN A 36 -7.42 3.91 -3.42
N MET A 37 -7.30 4.00 -2.10
CA MET A 37 -6.59 2.97 -1.36
C MET A 37 -7.51 1.78 -1.12
N ILE A 38 -7.08 0.60 -1.55
CA ILE A 38 -7.73 -0.66 -1.24
C ILE A 38 -7.21 -1.19 0.09
N TRP A 39 -8.13 -1.59 0.96
CA TRP A 39 -7.81 -2.05 2.32
C TRP A 39 -8.80 -3.11 2.80
N ASP A 40 -8.34 -4.01 3.66
CA ASP A 40 -9.20 -4.89 4.45
C ASP A 40 -8.99 -4.63 5.95
N ARG A 41 -9.68 -5.38 6.82
CA ARG A 41 -9.55 -5.20 8.28
C ARG A 41 -8.14 -5.43 8.78
N HIS A 42 -7.41 -6.38 8.19
CA HIS A 42 -6.06 -6.75 8.63
C HIS A 42 -5.04 -5.69 8.21
N THR A 43 -5.07 -5.24 6.95
CA THR A 43 -4.13 -4.21 6.48
C THR A 43 -4.40 -2.85 7.13
N ARG A 44 -5.67 -2.50 7.33
CA ARG A 44 -6.02 -1.26 8.05
C ARG A 44 -5.51 -1.27 9.48
N GLY A 45 -5.74 -2.34 10.23
CA GLY A 45 -5.28 -2.44 11.63
C GLY A 45 -3.77 -2.32 11.75
N GLU A 46 -3.02 -2.97 10.86
CA GLU A 46 -1.56 -2.84 10.77
C GLU A 46 -1.12 -1.40 10.55
N ILE A 47 -1.70 -0.74 9.55
CA ILE A 47 -1.30 0.60 9.15
C ILE A 47 -1.68 1.61 10.24
N GLU A 48 -2.88 1.51 10.82
CA GLU A 48 -3.30 2.36 11.94
C GLU A 48 -2.37 2.18 13.15
N HIS A 49 -1.98 0.94 13.47
CA HIS A 49 -1.03 0.64 14.54
C HIS A 49 0.33 1.32 14.32
N ILE A 50 0.85 1.28 13.10
CA ILE A 50 2.16 1.87 12.78
C ILE A 50 2.07 3.39 12.70
N LEU A 51 1.02 3.94 12.08
CA LEU A 51 0.80 5.39 12.04
C LEU A 51 0.69 6.00 13.44
N GLY A 52 0.08 5.28 14.39
CA GLY A 52 0.01 5.69 15.80
C GLY A 52 1.38 5.83 16.48
N LYS A 53 2.40 5.11 15.99
CA LYS A 53 3.76 5.13 16.54
C LYS A 53 4.65 6.24 15.96
N ILE A 54 4.27 6.90 14.88
CA ILE A 54 5.11 7.88 14.18
C ILE A 54 4.65 9.30 14.50
N PRO A 55 5.47 10.10 15.24
CA PRO A 55 5.17 11.49 15.54
C PRO A 55 4.92 12.30 14.26
N GLY A 56 3.84 13.09 14.24
CA GLY A 56 3.47 13.92 13.09
C GLY A 56 2.65 13.23 12.00
N LEU A 57 2.72 11.90 11.88
CA LEU A 57 1.78 11.13 11.05
C LEU A 57 0.51 10.74 11.81
N SER A 58 0.62 10.48 13.12
CA SER A 58 -0.52 10.21 14.01
C SER A 58 -1.55 11.35 14.06
N ARG A 59 -1.13 12.59 13.79
CA ARG A 59 -1.99 13.79 13.72
C ARG A 59 -2.71 13.97 12.39
N ARG A 60 -2.32 13.23 11.34
CA ARG A 60 -2.92 13.34 10.02
C ARG A 60 -4.10 12.38 9.93
N ASP A 61 -5.28 12.89 9.56
CA ASP A 61 -6.52 12.12 9.55
C ASP A 61 -6.39 10.85 8.69
N SER A 62 -6.40 9.69 9.37
CA SER A 62 -6.36 8.37 8.73
C SER A 62 -7.67 8.05 8.01
N ARG A 63 -8.78 8.75 8.31
CA ARG A 63 -10.06 8.55 7.63
C ARG A 63 -9.96 8.85 6.13
N ALA A 64 -9.16 9.83 5.76
CA ALA A 64 -8.90 10.17 4.35
C ALA A 64 -8.17 9.04 3.60
N LEU A 65 -7.45 8.17 4.30
CA LEU A 65 -6.80 6.99 3.70
C LEU A 65 -7.80 5.84 3.51
N PHE A 66 -8.67 5.61 4.50
CA PHE A 66 -9.55 4.43 4.56
C PHE A 66 -11.00 4.74 4.17
N GLN A 67 -11.19 5.26 2.97
CA GLN A 67 -12.54 5.51 2.44
C GLN A 67 -13.34 4.20 2.33
N LYS A 68 -14.66 4.27 2.59
CA LYS A 68 -15.56 3.09 2.54
C LYS A 68 -15.57 2.43 1.15
N SER A 69 -15.43 3.20 0.08
CA SER A 69 -15.34 2.72 -1.31
C SER A 69 -14.14 1.80 -1.54
N GLY A 70 -13.02 2.07 -0.87
CA GLY A 70 -11.79 1.26 -0.94
C GLY A 70 -11.81 -0.01 -0.08
N ARG A 71 -12.87 -0.25 0.70
CA ARG A 71 -12.92 -1.41 1.59
C ARG A 71 -13.16 -2.69 0.78
N PHE A 72 -12.15 -3.54 0.73
CA PHE A 72 -12.28 -4.90 0.23
C PHE A 72 -12.99 -5.79 1.25
N ARG A 73 -13.99 -6.55 0.79
CA ARG A 73 -14.79 -7.48 1.63
C ARG A 73 -14.64 -8.95 1.20
N GLY A 74 -13.89 -9.22 0.14
CA GLY A 74 -13.62 -10.58 -0.31
C GLY A 74 -12.67 -11.33 0.64
N ARG A 75 -12.48 -12.63 0.38
CA ARG A 75 -11.55 -13.47 1.13
C ARG A 75 -10.13 -13.29 0.59
N THR A 76 -9.17 -13.12 1.48
CA THR A 76 -7.73 -13.18 1.18
C THR A 76 -7.14 -14.48 1.73
N HIS A 77 -6.04 -14.97 1.15
CA HIS A 77 -5.37 -16.20 1.59
C HIS A 77 -3.86 -15.98 1.73
N PRO A 78 -3.39 -15.22 2.75
CA PRO A 78 -1.97 -14.89 2.93
C PRO A 78 -1.04 -16.11 2.94
N SER A 79 -1.49 -17.25 3.47
CA SER A 79 -0.70 -18.49 3.51
C SER A 79 -0.31 -19.04 2.13
N ARG A 80 -0.99 -18.66 1.04
CA ARG A 80 -0.65 -19.06 -0.34
C ARG A 80 0.55 -18.30 -0.91
N PHE A 81 0.91 -17.15 -0.32
CA PHE A 81 1.95 -16.25 -0.81
C PHE A 81 3.32 -16.59 -0.19
N ARG A 82 3.69 -17.88 -0.17
CA ARG A 82 4.94 -18.38 0.43
C ARG A 82 6.22 -17.85 -0.24
N TYR A 83 6.08 -17.23 -1.42
CA TYR A 83 7.20 -16.57 -2.10
C TYR A 83 7.58 -15.23 -1.45
N VAL A 84 6.75 -14.67 -0.57
CA VAL A 84 7.09 -13.54 0.30
C VAL A 84 7.67 -14.14 1.59
N PRO A 85 8.97 -13.94 1.86
CA PRO A 85 9.65 -14.53 3.01
C PRO A 85 8.97 -14.16 4.33
N ASP A 86 8.77 -12.87 4.60
CA ASP A 86 8.05 -12.40 5.81
C ASP A 86 6.55 -12.80 5.76
N PRO A 87 6.08 -13.65 6.70
CA PRO A 87 4.67 -13.99 6.82
C PRO A 87 3.75 -12.79 7.09
N ALA A 88 4.24 -11.74 7.77
CA ALA A 88 3.46 -10.55 8.09
C ALA A 88 3.09 -9.77 6.82
N ASP A 89 3.95 -9.76 5.81
CA ASP A 89 3.77 -9.01 4.56
C ASP A 89 2.91 -9.72 3.53
N ARG A 90 2.72 -11.04 3.68
CA ARG A 90 1.86 -11.85 2.81
C ARG A 90 0.43 -11.31 2.72
N LYS A 91 -0.07 -10.62 3.75
CA LYS A 91 -1.40 -9.98 3.75
C LYS A 91 -1.55 -8.93 2.64
N PHE A 92 -0.49 -8.16 2.37
CA PHE A 92 -0.52 -7.15 1.31
C PHE A 92 -0.51 -7.78 -0.08
N ALA A 93 0.33 -8.80 -0.29
CA ALA A 93 0.34 -9.55 -1.55
C ALA A 93 -1.01 -10.26 -1.80
N ALA A 94 -1.59 -10.87 -0.77
CA ALA A 94 -2.89 -11.53 -0.87
C ALA A 94 -4.04 -10.57 -1.16
N LEU A 95 -4.02 -9.37 -0.55
CA LEU A 95 -5.01 -8.34 -0.84
C LEU A 95 -4.86 -7.82 -2.27
N ALA A 96 -3.62 -7.63 -2.75
CA ALA A 96 -3.36 -7.19 -4.13
C ALA A 96 -3.86 -8.21 -5.16
N ASP A 97 -3.56 -9.48 -4.94
CA ASP A 97 -4.05 -10.57 -5.78
C ASP A 97 -5.58 -10.65 -5.81
N ALA A 98 -6.23 -10.58 -4.64
CA ALA A 98 -7.68 -10.72 -4.53
C ALA A 98 -8.47 -9.51 -5.06
N SER A 99 -7.88 -8.30 -5.01
CA SER A 99 -8.53 -7.06 -5.46
C SER A 99 -8.11 -6.60 -6.86
N GLY A 100 -6.99 -7.11 -7.39
CA GLY A 100 -6.37 -6.62 -8.61
C GLY A 100 -5.67 -5.26 -8.48
N ALA A 101 -5.63 -4.68 -7.27
CA ALA A 101 -5.00 -3.39 -7.02
C ALA A 101 -3.48 -3.46 -7.12
N THR A 102 -2.84 -2.33 -7.46
CA THR A 102 -1.37 -2.25 -7.49
C THR A 102 -0.84 -2.13 -6.06
N LEU A 103 0.04 -3.06 -5.66
CA LEU A 103 0.76 -2.98 -4.39
C LEU A 103 1.95 -2.03 -4.52
N ILE A 104 1.98 -1.01 -3.67
CA ILE A 104 3.08 -0.04 -3.57
C ILE A 104 3.87 -0.35 -2.31
N SER A 105 5.16 -0.66 -2.48
CA SER A 105 6.06 -1.04 -1.39
C SER A 105 7.51 -0.66 -1.70
N ASN A 106 8.28 -0.34 -0.66
CA ASN A 106 9.75 -0.26 -0.69
C ASN A 106 10.42 -1.50 -0.08
N ASP A 107 9.65 -2.52 0.30
CA ASP A 107 10.15 -3.72 0.97
C ASP A 107 10.75 -4.69 -0.05
N ASP A 108 11.97 -5.13 0.22
CA ASP A 108 12.71 -5.97 -0.70
C ASP A 108 12.12 -7.38 -0.82
N ASP A 109 11.48 -7.91 0.23
CA ASP A 109 10.83 -9.22 0.22
C ASP A 109 9.62 -9.23 -0.72
N LEU A 110 8.78 -8.20 -0.66
CA LEU A 110 7.67 -8.01 -1.58
C LEU A 110 8.16 -7.73 -3.01
N LEU A 111 9.20 -6.90 -3.18
CA LEU A 111 9.74 -6.55 -4.49
C LEU A 111 10.44 -7.73 -5.17
N ARG A 112 11.16 -8.58 -4.44
CA ARG A 112 11.73 -9.83 -4.97
C ARG A 112 10.65 -10.78 -5.48
N GLY A 113 9.50 -10.82 -4.79
CA GLY A 113 8.34 -11.63 -5.14
C GLY A 113 7.57 -11.17 -6.39
N ARG A 114 7.81 -9.95 -6.90
CA ARG A 114 6.97 -9.32 -7.94
C ARG A 114 6.84 -10.11 -9.24
N LYS A 115 7.83 -10.92 -9.62
CA LYS A 115 7.77 -11.77 -10.83
C LYS A 115 6.78 -12.92 -10.69
N ARG A 116 6.44 -13.31 -9.46
CA ARG A 116 5.48 -14.39 -9.14
C ARG A 116 4.08 -13.85 -8.81
N ALA A 117 3.97 -12.54 -8.58
CA ALA A 117 2.71 -11.90 -8.25
C ALA A 117 1.84 -11.73 -9.51
N ARG A 118 0.53 -11.96 -9.38
CA ARG A 118 -0.44 -11.65 -10.44
C ARG A 118 -0.73 -10.16 -10.53
N ALA A 119 -0.87 -9.52 -9.36
CA ALA A 119 -1.04 -8.08 -9.26
C ALA A 119 0.31 -7.34 -9.35
N PRO A 120 0.37 -6.15 -9.98
CA PRO A 120 1.60 -5.38 -10.05
C PRO A 120 2.10 -4.98 -8.65
N ILE A 121 3.37 -5.23 -8.38
CA ILE A 121 4.09 -4.72 -7.19
C ILE A 121 5.13 -3.70 -7.68
N MET A 122 5.07 -2.49 -7.15
CA MET A 122 5.88 -1.36 -7.61
C MET A 122 6.46 -0.56 -6.45
N THR A 123 7.64 0.01 -6.65
CA THR A 123 8.12 1.09 -5.78
C THR A 123 7.29 2.36 -6.00
N PRO A 124 7.20 3.26 -5.00
CA PRO A 124 6.57 4.58 -5.17
C PRO A 124 7.17 5.37 -6.34
N ARG A 125 8.49 5.26 -6.56
CA ARG A 125 9.18 5.96 -7.65
C ARG A 125 8.77 5.42 -9.02
N GLU A 126 8.74 4.10 -9.19
CA GLU A 126 8.28 3.49 -10.45
C GLU A 126 6.82 3.84 -10.74
N PHE A 127 5.97 3.82 -9.72
CA PHE A 127 4.56 4.17 -9.85
C PHE A 127 4.35 5.62 -10.30
N GLN A 128 5.02 6.58 -9.66
CA GLN A 128 4.95 8.00 -10.04
C GLN A 128 5.46 8.21 -11.47
N ARG A 129 6.58 7.57 -11.85
CA ARG A 129 7.13 7.67 -13.21
C ARG A 129 6.15 7.13 -14.26
N LYS A 130 5.45 6.03 -13.99
CA LYS A 130 4.41 5.53 -14.91
C LYS A 130 3.26 6.52 -15.05
N ARG A 131 2.79 7.12 -13.93
CA ARG A 131 1.70 8.11 -13.96
C ARG A 131 2.04 9.41 -14.70
N SER A 132 3.30 9.81 -14.76
CA SER A 132 3.72 11.02 -15.50
C SER A 132 3.83 10.81 -17.00
N LYS A 133 3.78 9.56 -17.48
CA LYS A 133 3.98 9.19 -18.90
C LYS A 133 2.70 8.82 -19.65
N GLY A 134 1.53 8.91 -19.02
CA GLY A 134 0.24 8.63 -19.65
C GLY A 134 -0.86 9.46 -19.04
#